data_AF-A0A523CWM6-F1
#
_entry.id   AF-A0A523CWM6-F1
#
_cell.length_a   1.000
_cell.length_b   1.000
_cell.length_c   1.000
_cell.angle_alpha   90.00
_cell.angle_beta   90.00
_cell.angle_gamma   90.00
#
_symmetry.space_group_name_H-M   'P 1'
#
loop_
_entity.id
_entity.type
_entity.pdbx_description
1 polymer ?
#
loop_
_entity_poly.entity_id
_entity_poly.type
_entity_poly.pdbx_seq_one_letter_code
_entity_poly.pdbx_strand_id
1 'polypeptide(L)' 'MRAKVTVVGSGAVGSTTAMRLVEQQLADVVLVDILEGVPQGKALDL' A
#
# COMPACT_ATOMS: atom_id res chain seq x y z
N MET A 1 -0.89 -16.50 -10.81
CA MET A 1 -1.54 -15.38 -10.09
C MET A 1 -0.46 -14.58 -9.40
N ARG A 2 -0.55 -13.24 -9.38
CA ARG A 2 0.36 -12.39 -8.61
C ARG A 2 0.00 -12.49 -7.12
N ALA A 3 0.99 -12.39 -6.24
CA ALA A 3 0.74 -12.38 -4.79
C ALA A 3 -0.09 -11.13 -4.43
N LYS A 4 -1.00 -11.26 -3.46
CA LYS A 4 -1.79 -10.14 -2.94
C LYS A 4 -1.41 -9.87 -1.49
N VAL A 5 -1.01 -8.63 -1.19
CA VAL A 5 -0.58 -8.21 0.15
C VAL A 5 -1.48 -7.10 0.65
N THR A 6 -1.96 -7.20 1.88
CA THR A 6 -2.68 -6.12 2.56
C THR A 6 -1.76 -5.47 3.58
N VAL A 7 -1.59 -4.15 3.50
CA VAL A 7 -0.85 -3.36 4.49
C VAL A 7 -1.89 -2.60 5.33
N VAL A 8 -1.95 -2.95 6.62
CA VAL A 8 -2.84 -2.31 7.59
C VAL A 8 -2.09 -1.19 8.29
N GLY A 9 -2.59 0.04 8.14
CA GLY A 9 -1.91 1.27 8.52
C GLY A 9 -1.11 1.85 7.36
N SER A 10 -1.57 2.99 6.85
CA SER A 10 -0.98 3.74 5.74
C SER A 10 -0.12 4.91 6.25
N GLY A 11 0.44 4.83 7.45
CA GLY A 11 1.45 5.77 7.98
C GLY A 11 2.77 5.73 7.19
N ALA A 12 3.82 6.40 7.66
CA ALA A 12 5.11 6.46 6.96
C ALA A 12 5.70 5.08 6.64
N VAL A 13 5.64 4.16 7.60
CA VAL A 13 6.13 2.77 7.43
C VAL A 13 5.28 2.03 6.41
N GLY A 14 3.96 1.96 6.59
CA GLY A 14 3.09 1.22 5.67
C GLY A 14 3.13 1.74 4.24
N SER A 15 3.26 3.05 4.06
CA SER A 15 3.44 3.68 2.73
C SER A 15 4.74 3.22 2.09
N THR A 16 5.84 3.24 2.84
CA THR A 16 7.16 2.81 2.35
C THR A 16 7.16 1.31 2.04
N THR A 17 6.51 0.49 2.86
CA THR A 17 6.35 -0.95 2.62
C THR A 17 5.58 -1.19 1.31
N ALA A 18 4.44 -0.50 1.11
CA ALA A 18 3.68 -0.61 -0.13
C ALA A 18 4.49 -0.17 -1.36
N MET A 19 5.22 0.95 -1.25
CA MET A 19 6.12 1.42 -2.30
C MET A 19 7.15 0.37 -2.69
N ARG A 20 7.85 -0.26 -1.72
CA ARG A 20 8.85 -1.30 -2.02
C ARG A 20 8.24 -2.53 -2.66
N LEU A 21 7.05 -2.95 -2.21
CA LEU A 21 6.33 -4.08 -2.81
C LEU A 21 5.95 -3.82 -4.28
N VAL A 22 5.50 -2.61 -4.59
CA VAL A 22 5.11 -2.20 -5.96
C VAL A 22 6.34 -1.97 -6.84
N GLU A 23 7.35 -1.23 -6.35
CA GLU A 23 8.61 -0.92 -7.05
C GLU A 23 9.34 -2.20 -7.48
N GLN A 24 9.37 -3.21 -6.61
CA GLN A 24 9.99 -4.51 -6.91
C GLN A 24 9.04 -5.51 -7.61
N GLN A 25 7.83 -5.07 -7.96
CA GLN A 25 6.81 -5.88 -8.64
C GLN A 25 6.43 -7.19 -7.91
N LEU A 26 6.53 -7.20 -6.57
CA LEU A 26 6.38 -8.43 -5.76
C LEU A 26 4.92 -8.83 -5.57
N ALA A 27 4.01 -7.87 -5.49
CA ALA A 27 2.60 -8.11 -5.17
C ALA A 27 1.67 -7.03 -5.73
N ASP A 28 0.38 -7.35 -5.78
CA ASP A 28 -0.70 -6.37 -5.81
C ASP A 28 -0.99 -5.97 -4.35
N VAL A 29 -1.04 -4.67 -4.07
CA VAL A 29 -1.10 -4.13 -2.70
C VAL A 29 -2.46 -3.52 -2.41
N VAL A 30 -3.00 -3.81 -1.22
CA VAL A 30 -4.18 -3.13 -0.66
C VAL A 30 -3.74 -2.34 0.56
N LEU A 31 -3.96 -1.03 0.56
CA LEU A 31 -3.77 -0.16 1.72
C LEU A 31 -5.08 -0.02 2.50
N VAL A 32 -5.02 -0.21 3.81
CA VAL A 32 -6.17 -0.01 4.72
C VAL A 32 -5.76 0.91 5.85
N ASP A 33 -6.60 1.88 6.19
CA ASP A 33 -6.40 2.80 7.31
C ASP A 33 -7.74 3.23 7.89
N ILE A 34 -7.73 3.72 9.13
CA ILE A 34 -8.89 4.35 9.77
C ILE A 34 -9.12 5.78 9.25
N LEU A 35 -8.08 6.42 8.72
CA LEU A 35 -8.16 7.75 8.16
C LEU A 35 -8.76 7.68 6.75
N GLU A 36 -9.96 8.22 6.59
CA GLU A 36 -10.66 8.26 5.31
C GLU A 36 -9.87 9.07 4.27
N GLY A 37 -9.84 8.58 3.02
CA GLY A 37 -9.17 9.23 1.90
C GLY A 37 -7.64 9.08 1.87
N VAL A 38 -6.99 8.89 3.02
CA VAL A 38 -5.53 8.74 3.12
C VAL A 38 -5.00 7.50 2.36
N PRO A 39 -5.50 6.27 2.58
CA PRO A 39 -4.98 5.11 1.87
C PRO A 39 -5.26 5.19 0.36
N GLN A 40 -6.35 5.83 -0.06
CA GLN A 40 -6.68 6.03 -1.48
C GLN A 40 -5.74 7.03 -2.15
N GLY A 41 -5.47 8.16 -1.48
CA GLY A 41 -4.53 9.17 -2.01
C GLY A 41 -3.13 8.61 -2.16
N LYS A 42 -2.67 7.78 -1.21
CA LYS A 42 -1.37 7.11 -1.30
C LYS A 42 -1.34 6.01 -2.34
N ALA A 43 -2.42 5.21 -2.45
CA ALA A 43 -2.52 4.20 -3.49
C ALA A 43 -2.60 4.79 -4.91
N LEU A 44 -3.02 6.05 -5.06
CA LEU A 44 -3.01 6.76 -6.34
C LEU A 44 -1.61 7.24 -6.74
N ASP A 45 -0.77 7.56 -5.75
CA ASP A 45 0.62 8.01 -5.95
C ASP A 45 1.58 6.85 -6.23
N LEU A 46 1.32 5.68 -5.62
CA LEU A 46 2.11 4.43 -5.78
C LEU A 46 1.79 3.68 -7.07
#